data_AF-A0A925P8N5-F1
#
_entry.id   AF-A0A925P8N5-F1
#
_cell.length_a   1.000
_cell.length_b   1.000
_cell.length_c   1.000
_cell.angle_alpha   90.00
_cell.angle_beta   90.00
_cell.angle_gamma   90.00
#
_symmetry.space_group_name_H-M   'P 1'
#
loop_
_entity.id
_entity.type
_entity.pdbx_description
1 polymer ?
#
loop_
_entity_poly.entity_id
_entity_poly.type
_entity_poly.pdbx_seq_one_letter_code
_entity_poly.pdbx_strand_id
1 'polypeptide(L)'
;MSLPLASPASTVSRVTFTSLAYTAHEAGFAPAHAKAVRTHASAPLSVRYTASGTARAGRDYAALAGRLDFAAGQNEATIVVQPYNNYRNTRRNEGVLLNLSPDSGYTLGPIAATVVTILHDHTPRHLPPDEHFFAALDL
;
A
#
# COMPACT_ATOMS: atom_id res chain seq x y z
N MET A 1 -24.71 -4.63 50.01
CA MET A 1 -25.13 -4.53 48.59
C MET A 1 -23.85 -4.45 47.77
N SER A 2 -23.35 -5.58 47.26
CA SER A 2 -22.11 -5.60 46.46
C SER A 2 -22.43 -5.14 45.05
N LEU A 3 -21.79 -4.06 44.60
CA LEU A 3 -21.81 -3.65 43.19
C LEU A 3 -21.08 -4.74 42.37
N PRO A 4 -21.60 -5.14 41.20
CA PRO A 4 -20.87 -6.06 40.33
C PRO A 4 -19.60 -5.38 39.83
N LEU A 5 -18.47 -6.08 39.91
CA LEU A 5 -17.20 -5.65 39.32
C LEU A 5 -17.39 -5.60 37.79
N ALA A 6 -17.15 -4.45 37.16
CA ALA A 6 -17.16 -4.37 35.70
C ALA A 6 -16.14 -5.37 35.12
N SER A 7 -16.55 -6.18 34.15
CA SER A 7 -15.58 -7.01 33.41
C SER A 7 -14.55 -6.09 32.75
N PRO A 8 -13.25 -6.45 32.75
CA PRO A 8 -12.23 -5.61 32.14
C PRO A 8 -12.55 -5.41 30.65
N ALA A 9 -12.47 -4.16 30.18
CA ALA A 9 -12.60 -3.87 28.75
C ALA A 9 -11.49 -4.59 27.98
N SER A 10 -11.83 -5.25 26.86
CA SER A 10 -10.84 -5.89 25.98
C SER A 10 -9.82 -4.84 25.54
N THR A 11 -8.54 -5.16 25.68
CA THR A 11 -7.42 -4.30 25.25
C THR A 11 -6.84 -4.76 23.91
N VAL A 12 -7.34 -5.86 23.34
CA VAL A 12 -6.89 -6.38 22.05
C VAL A 12 -7.42 -5.48 20.94
N SER A 13 -6.51 -4.82 20.22
CA SER A 13 -6.89 -3.89 19.15
C SER A 13 -7.41 -4.64 17.93
N ARG A 14 -8.49 -4.15 17.30
CA ARG A 14 -8.94 -4.59 15.98
C ARG A 14 -8.35 -3.69 14.91
N VAL A 15 -7.79 -4.25 13.83
CA VAL A 15 -7.12 -3.52 12.75
C VAL A 15 -7.84 -3.78 11.43
N THR A 16 -8.13 -2.73 10.65
CA THR A 16 -8.80 -2.83 9.35
C THR A 16 -8.30 -1.77 8.40
N PHE A 17 -8.22 -2.07 7.10
CA PHE A 17 -8.10 -1.02 6.09
C PHE A 17 -9.36 -0.16 6.08
N THR A 18 -9.22 1.09 5.61
CA THR A 18 -10.34 2.03 5.48
C THR A 18 -11.07 1.92 4.15
N SER A 19 -10.45 1.28 3.14
CA SER A 19 -11.01 1.09 1.80
C SER A 19 -10.61 -0.26 1.23
N LEU A 20 -11.46 -0.81 0.38
CA LEU A 20 -11.17 -2.01 -0.43
C LEU A 20 -10.20 -1.72 -1.59
N ALA A 21 -10.07 -0.45 -1.97
CA ALA A 21 -9.23 -0.04 -3.09
C ALA A 21 -8.52 1.30 -2.85
N TYR A 22 -7.31 1.41 -3.39
CA TYR A 22 -6.51 2.63 -3.51
C TYR A 22 -5.88 2.69 -4.90
N THR A 23 -5.39 3.87 -5.28
CA THR A 23 -4.80 4.12 -6.59
C THR A 23 -3.45 4.82 -6.45
N ALA A 24 -2.45 4.31 -7.15
CA ALA A 24 -1.16 4.95 -7.37
C ALA A 24 -1.03 5.30 -8.86
N HIS A 25 -0.25 6.33 -9.18
CA HIS A 25 -0.05 6.78 -10.56
C HIS A 25 1.44 6.76 -10.89
N GLU A 26 1.79 6.12 -12.01
CA GLU A 26 3.16 6.19 -12.53
C GLU A 26 3.49 7.62 -12.99
N ALA A 27 2.51 8.32 -13.58
CA ALA A 27 2.64 9.72 -13.90
C ALA A 27 2.81 10.56 -12.63
N GLY A 28 3.84 11.41 -12.61
CA GLY A 28 4.15 12.24 -11.46
C GLY A 28 4.62 11.47 -10.22
N PHE A 29 4.85 10.15 -10.32
CA PHE A 29 5.28 9.28 -9.21
C PHE A 29 4.37 9.37 -7.98
N ALA A 30 3.04 9.51 -8.18
CA ALA A 30 2.11 9.70 -7.08
C ALA A 30 1.84 8.36 -6.35
N PRO A 31 2.26 8.21 -5.08
CA PRO A 31 2.07 6.98 -4.34
C PRO A 31 0.63 6.81 -3.86
N ALA A 32 0.23 5.54 -3.68
CA ALA A 32 -0.96 5.23 -2.90
C ALA A 32 -0.62 5.12 -1.41
N HIS A 33 -1.46 5.69 -0.56
CA HIS A 33 -1.39 5.54 0.90
C HIS A 33 -2.52 4.62 1.38
N ALA A 34 -2.27 3.32 1.37
CA ALA A 34 -3.23 2.33 1.86
C ALA A 34 -3.35 2.44 3.39
N LYS A 35 -4.42 3.10 3.84
CA LYS A 35 -4.64 3.47 5.25
C LYS A 35 -5.35 2.36 6.02
N ALA A 36 -4.85 2.05 7.20
CA ALA A 36 -5.54 1.21 8.16
C ALA A 36 -5.78 1.96 9.48
N VAL A 37 -6.83 1.56 10.17
CA VAL A 37 -7.23 2.07 11.48
C VAL A 37 -7.21 0.97 12.52
N ARG A 38 -7.04 1.35 13.79
CA ARG A 38 -7.09 0.44 14.94
C ARG A 38 -7.99 0.96 16.06
N THR A 39 -8.61 0.06 16.84
CA THR A 39 -9.57 0.44 17.90
C THR A 39 -8.93 0.88 19.23
N HIS A 40 -7.73 0.39 19.57
CA HIS A 40 -7.04 0.75 20.82
C HIS A 40 -5.61 1.23 20.52
N ALA A 41 -5.22 2.36 21.11
CA ALA A 41 -3.97 3.04 20.79
C ALA A 41 -3.03 3.26 21.98
N SER A 42 -3.31 2.69 23.15
CA SER A 42 -2.52 2.94 24.37
C SER A 42 -1.04 2.51 24.27
N ALA A 43 -0.75 1.48 23.48
CA ALA A 43 0.59 0.96 23.22
C ALA A 43 0.92 0.99 21.72
N PRO A 44 2.21 0.96 21.32
CA PRO A 44 2.56 0.74 19.92
C PRO A 44 2.07 -0.64 19.46
N LEU A 45 1.78 -0.79 18.17
CA LEU A 45 1.35 -2.05 17.57
C LEU A 45 2.00 -2.22 16.20
N SER A 46 2.62 -3.38 15.95
CA SER A 46 3.12 -3.76 14.63
C SER A 46 2.23 -4.85 14.04
N VAL A 47 1.68 -4.60 12.86
CA VAL A 47 0.75 -5.50 12.15
C VAL A 47 1.44 -6.05 10.93
N ARG A 48 1.54 -7.37 10.81
CA ARG A 48 2.15 -8.01 9.64
C ARG A 48 1.18 -7.99 8.45
N TYR A 49 1.72 -7.87 7.24
CA TYR A 49 0.96 -8.05 6.01
C TYR A 49 1.80 -8.73 4.93
N THR A 50 1.11 -9.33 3.97
CA THR A 50 1.71 -9.86 2.73
C THR A 50 1.30 -9.00 1.55
N ALA A 51 2.17 -8.90 0.54
CA ALA A 51 1.88 -8.30 -0.75
C ALA A 51 1.96 -9.34 -1.86
N SER A 52 0.99 -9.33 -2.76
CA SER A 52 0.90 -10.20 -3.95
C SER A 52 0.19 -9.44 -5.08
N GLY A 53 -0.10 -10.10 -6.20
CA GLY A 53 -0.83 -9.51 -7.31
C GLY A 53 -0.06 -9.56 -8.62
N THR A 54 -0.43 -8.73 -9.58
CA THR A 54 0.23 -8.67 -10.89
C THR A 54 1.45 -7.77 -10.88
N ALA A 55 1.42 -6.69 -10.08
CA ALA A 55 2.57 -5.83 -9.85
C ALA A 55 3.60 -6.52 -8.96
N ARG A 56 4.88 -6.42 -9.33
CA ARG A 56 6.01 -7.06 -8.65
C ARG A 56 6.88 -6.03 -7.93
N ALA A 57 7.14 -6.27 -6.65
CA ALA A 57 8.05 -5.46 -5.84
C ALA A 57 9.46 -5.43 -6.46
N GLY A 58 10.09 -4.26 -6.47
CA GLY A 58 11.39 -4.04 -7.10
C GLY A 58 11.36 -3.88 -8.63
N ARG A 59 10.21 -4.16 -9.28
CA ARG A 59 10.00 -3.95 -10.72
C ARG A 59 9.01 -2.82 -11.00
N ASP A 60 7.85 -2.86 -10.34
CA ASP A 60 6.75 -1.91 -10.61
C ASP A 60 6.53 -0.95 -9.43
N TYR A 61 6.94 -1.33 -8.22
CA TYR A 61 6.89 -0.49 -7.04
C TYR A 61 8.06 -0.79 -6.09
N ALA A 62 8.37 0.15 -5.21
CA ALA A 62 9.40 -0.01 -4.20
C ALA A 62 9.09 -1.19 -3.25
N ALA A 63 10.14 -1.88 -2.79
CA ALA A 63 9.96 -2.99 -1.86
C ALA A 63 9.24 -2.54 -0.58
N LEU A 64 8.24 -3.33 -0.16
CA LEU A 64 7.45 -3.07 1.04
C LEU A 64 8.06 -3.72 2.27
N ALA A 65 7.86 -3.12 3.44
CA ALA A 65 8.42 -3.60 4.70
C ALA A 65 7.76 -4.88 5.25
N GLY A 66 6.57 -5.25 4.76
CA GLY A 66 5.80 -6.40 5.25
C GLY A 66 5.18 -6.21 6.64
N ARG A 67 5.30 -5.00 7.21
CA ARG A 67 4.67 -4.60 8.47
C ARG A 67 4.13 -3.18 8.42
N LEU A 68 3.06 -2.96 9.16
CA LEU A 68 2.39 -1.68 9.37
C LEU A 68 2.49 -1.32 10.85
N ASP A 69 3.20 -0.23 11.14
CA ASP A 69 3.54 0.16 12.50
C ASP A 69 2.65 1.33 12.97
N PHE A 70 1.90 1.11 14.05
CA PHE A 70 1.17 2.14 14.78
C PHE A 70 1.98 2.58 16.00
N ALA A 71 2.31 3.87 16.09
CA ALA A 71 2.93 4.42 17.30
C ALA A 71 1.92 4.48 18.45
N ALA A 72 2.41 4.52 19.70
CA ALA A 72 1.56 4.77 20.86
C ALA A 72 0.76 6.08 20.68
N GLY A 73 -0.52 6.06 21.06
CA GLY A 73 -1.47 7.14 20.87
C GLY A 73 -2.04 7.27 19.45
N GLN A 74 -1.46 6.63 18.44
CA GLN A 74 -1.93 6.74 17.05
C GLN A 74 -2.92 5.63 16.72
N ASN A 75 -4.06 5.99 16.14
CA ASN A 75 -5.10 5.05 15.68
C ASN A 75 -5.02 4.77 14.17
N GLU A 76 -4.08 5.39 13.45
CA GLU A 76 -3.93 5.31 12.00
C GLU A 76 -2.49 4.98 11.61
N ALA A 77 -2.33 4.21 10.53
CA ALA A 77 -1.06 3.95 9.89
C ALA A 77 -1.28 3.72 8.38
N THR A 78 -0.24 3.91 7.57
CA THR A 78 -0.32 3.73 6.11
C THR A 78 0.75 2.80 5.58
N ILE A 79 0.39 1.97 4.60
CA ILE A 79 1.33 1.29 3.71
C ILE A 79 1.47 2.16 2.48
N VAL A 80 2.69 2.61 2.18
CA VAL A 80 2.98 3.44 1.02
C VAL A 80 3.40 2.55 -0.14
N VAL A 81 2.60 2.51 -1.19
CA VAL A 81 2.96 1.85 -2.46
C VAL A 81 3.48 2.92 -3.41
N GLN A 82 4.80 3.04 -3.48
CA GLN A 82 5.49 3.97 -4.36
C GLN A 82 5.73 3.31 -5.73
N PRO A 83 5.05 3.73 -6.81
CA PRO A 83 5.28 3.17 -8.13
C PRO A 83 6.64 3.61 -8.68
N TYR A 84 7.22 2.77 -9.52
CA TYR A 84 8.31 3.14 -10.41
C TYR A 84 7.75 3.59 -11.76
N ASN A 85 8.42 4.53 -12.41
CA ASN A 85 8.14 4.82 -13.81
C ASN A 85 8.89 3.81 -14.68
N ASN A 86 8.18 2.80 -15.18
CA ASN A 86 8.78 1.72 -15.96
C ASN A 86 8.11 1.53 -17.34
N TYR A 87 7.78 2.64 -18.02
CA TYR A 87 7.05 2.71 -19.30
C TYR A 87 7.42 1.73 -20.43
N ARG A 88 8.62 1.15 -20.39
CA ARG A 88 9.09 0.16 -21.37
C ARG A 88 8.67 -1.26 -21.03
N ASN A 89 8.30 -1.53 -19.78
CA ASN A 89 8.09 -2.88 -19.24
C ASN A 89 6.63 -3.30 -19.23
N THR A 90 5.71 -2.35 -19.01
CA THR A 90 4.27 -2.60 -18.95
C THR A 90 3.49 -1.47 -19.62
N ARG A 91 2.35 -1.83 -20.23
CA ARG A 91 1.37 -0.89 -20.81
C ARG A 91 -0.03 -1.04 -20.21
N ARG A 92 -0.13 -1.65 -19.04
CA ARG A 92 -1.39 -2.01 -18.41
C ARG A 92 -1.34 -1.63 -16.94
N ASN A 93 -2.51 -1.32 -16.39
CA ASN A 93 -2.67 -1.16 -14.95
C ASN A 93 -2.36 -2.50 -14.26
N GLU A 94 -1.67 -2.43 -13.13
CA GLU A 94 -1.29 -3.61 -12.34
C GLU A 94 -1.75 -3.45 -10.89
N GLY A 95 -2.02 -4.57 -10.22
CA GLY A 95 -2.57 -4.59 -8.86
C GLY A 95 -1.57 -5.10 -7.84
N VAL A 96 -1.51 -4.45 -6.69
CA VAL A 96 -0.89 -4.95 -5.45
C VAL A 96 -2.00 -5.30 -4.47
N LEU A 97 -2.20 -6.59 -4.22
CA LEU A 97 -3.09 -7.09 -3.17
C LEU A 97 -2.32 -7.12 -1.83
N LEU A 98 -2.76 -6.28 -0.88
CA LEU A 98 -2.24 -6.21 0.47
C LEU A 98 -3.18 -6.95 1.42
N ASN A 99 -2.66 -7.95 2.15
CA ASN A 99 -3.43 -8.74 3.12
C ASN A 99 -2.82 -8.61 4.51
N LEU A 100 -3.58 -8.09 5.48
CA LEU A 100 -3.21 -8.12 6.89
C LEU A 100 -3.17 -9.57 7.37
N SER A 101 -2.11 -9.92 8.10
CA SER A 101 -1.93 -11.26 8.68
C SER A 101 -2.45 -11.29 10.12
N PRO A 102 -3.20 -12.32 10.54
CA PRO A 102 -3.66 -12.44 11.93
C PRO A 102 -2.49 -12.70 12.88
N ASP A 103 -2.63 -12.26 14.13
CA ASP A 103 -1.67 -12.50 15.21
C ASP A 103 -2.43 -12.57 16.55
N SER A 104 -1.84 -13.16 17.59
CA SER A 104 -2.44 -13.15 18.93
C SER A 104 -2.54 -11.76 19.57
N GLY A 105 -1.72 -10.78 19.14
CA GLY A 105 -1.68 -9.43 19.70
C GLY A 105 -2.77 -8.48 19.19
N TYR A 106 -3.53 -8.86 18.17
CA TYR A 106 -4.59 -8.04 17.59
C TYR A 106 -5.61 -8.90 16.84
N THR A 107 -6.77 -8.33 16.52
CA THR A 107 -7.76 -8.98 15.65
C THR A 107 -7.87 -8.23 14.33
N LEU A 108 -8.30 -8.92 13.27
CA LEU A 108 -8.58 -8.29 11.99
C LEU A 108 -10.04 -7.82 11.96
N GLY A 109 -10.27 -6.65 11.36
CA GLY A 109 -11.60 -6.13 11.09
C GLY A 109 -12.14 -6.56 9.73
N PRO A 110 -13.27 -5.96 9.30
CA PRO A 110 -13.99 -6.38 8.09
C PRO A 110 -13.16 -6.27 6.80
N ILE A 111 -12.25 -5.29 6.71
CA ILE A 111 -11.40 -5.10 5.54
C ILE A 111 -9.97 -5.48 5.91
N ALA A 112 -9.69 -6.79 5.88
CA ALA A 112 -8.35 -7.34 6.09
C ALA A 112 -7.50 -7.34 4.81
N ALA A 113 -8.13 -7.14 3.65
CA ALA A 113 -7.48 -7.13 2.34
C ALA A 113 -7.88 -5.87 1.56
N THR A 114 -6.93 -5.27 0.85
CA THR A 114 -7.17 -4.12 -0.03
C THR A 114 -6.32 -4.24 -1.29
N VAL A 115 -6.79 -3.68 -2.39
CA VAL A 115 -6.04 -3.64 -3.66
C VAL A 115 -5.55 -2.22 -3.92
N VAL A 116 -4.25 -2.08 -4.16
CA VAL A 116 -3.69 -0.87 -4.77
C VAL A 116 -3.56 -1.08 -6.26
N THR A 117 -4.28 -0.30 -7.06
CA THR A 117 -4.10 -0.27 -8.51
C THR A 117 -3.01 0.74 -8.85
N ILE A 118 -1.94 0.29 -9.50
CA ILE A 118 -0.94 1.15 -10.13
C ILE A 118 -1.45 1.45 -11.54
N LEU A 119 -1.83 2.70 -11.79
CA LEU A 119 -2.29 3.15 -13.09
C LEU A 119 -1.11 3.41 -14.03
N HIS A 120 -1.22 2.85 -15.22
CA HIS A 120 -0.37 3.14 -16.35
C HIS A 120 -0.92 4.36 -17.08
N ASP A 121 -0.60 5.55 -16.57
CA ASP A 121 -1.15 6.82 -17.04
C ASP A 121 -0.08 7.80 -17.52
N HIS A 122 1.14 7.32 -17.74
CA HIS A 122 2.16 8.15 -18.36
C HIS A 122 1.84 8.33 -19.84
N THR A 123 1.86 9.59 -20.28
CA THR A 123 2.05 9.88 -21.69
C THR A 123 3.48 9.53 -22.07
N PRO A 124 3.76 8.97 -23.26
CA PRO A 124 5.13 8.90 -23.75
C PRO A 124 5.72 10.31 -23.62
N ARG A 125 6.91 10.45 -23.02
CA ARG A 125 7.64 11.72 -23.06
C ARG A 125 7.67 12.10 -24.55
N HIS A 126 6.97 13.17 -24.91
CA HIS A 126 7.06 13.73 -26.24
C HIS A 126 8.51 14.20 -26.38
N LEU A 127 9.35 13.37 -27.01
CA LEU A 127 10.61 13.88 -27.53
C LEU A 127 10.21 15.02 -28.47
N PRO A 128 10.75 16.24 -28.29
CA PRO A 128 10.46 17.29 -29.23
C PRO A 128 10.93 16.80 -30.63
N PRO A 129 10.24 17.21 -31.71
CA PRO A 129 10.41 16.63 -33.06
C PRO A 129 11.81 16.77 -33.68
N ASP A 130 12.78 17.35 -32.97
CA ASP A 130 14.08 17.79 -33.45
C ASP A 130 15.28 16.90 -33.04
N GLU A 131 15.09 15.79 -32.32
CA GLU A 131 16.16 14.78 -32.16
C GLU A 131 15.98 13.58 -33.10
N HIS A 132 16.12 13.84 -34.40
CA HIS A 132 16.52 12.82 -35.38
C HIS A 132 18.02 12.51 -35.20
N PHE A 133 18.36 11.70 -34.20
CA PHE A 133 19.72 11.15 -34.08
C PHE A 133 19.93 10.10 -35.19
N PHE A 134 20.64 10.53 -36.24
CA PHE A 134 21.27 9.79 -37.34
C PHE A 134 21.04 8.27 -37.43
N ALA A 135 20.27 7.86 -38.45
CA ALA A 135 20.34 6.52 -39.01
C ALA A 135 20.52 6.60 -40.53
N ALA A 136 21.77 6.71 -40.98
CA ALA A 136 22.32 6.07 -42.19
C ALA A 136 23.77 6.56 -42.41
N LEU A 137 24.73 5.75 -41.96
CA LEU A 137 26.01 5.60 -42.65
C LEU A 137 25.77 4.55 -43.73
N ASP A 138 25.73 4.95 -45.00
CA ASP A 138 26.39 4.27 -46.12
C ASP A 138 26.11 5.01 -47.45
N LEU A 139 27.20 5.52 -48.05
CA LEU A 139 27.44 5.95 -49.44
C LEU A 139 26.51 6.99 -50.10
#